data_AF-A0A817E8G5-F1
#
_entry.id   AF-A0A817E8G5-F1
#
_cell.length_a   1.000
_cell.length_b   1.000
_cell.length_c   1.000
_cell.angle_alpha   90.00
_cell.angle_beta   90.00
_cell.angle_gamma   90.00
#
_symmetry.space_group_name_H-M   'P 1'
#
loop_
_entity.id
_entity.type
_entity.pdbx_description
1 polymer ?
#
loop_
_entity_poly.entity_id
_entity_poly.type
_entity_poly.pdbx_seq_one_letter_code
_entity_poly.pdbx_strand_id
1 'polypeptide(L)'
;MISYPLREYISSKKDDDYHQSLSSLNYSSTITKNYFQSNYCIRFIYFTLFIILLFIFSTFYSYYSYIDPTCFNKECTDFVCKAYSEGLIGGQLCPDLCTTKSVQLQNCLGEHKQFESRLFDDNEGNQVIRCYLKHPLSKSDPSGDLKQHFHFPEDESTLETLYIALQQHIQKTIKLDNSDTLIEYLIEFADFNKDNKISLSEARSLWSLVQIDEFVYTILLSDKIYAPKIRGTCGHIFAIEKVINSNLPFDDKQELYSSSERPNWFQRVRLAIGIIEFFSDTWHYQDTDQHLYLCQPLIKSFGYDKDYEAKVILTDSFR
;
A
#
# COMPACT_ATOMS: atom_id res chain seq x y z
N MET A 1 -105.77 56.40 -20.74
CA MET A 1 -105.41 57.55 -21.61
C MET A 1 -103.96 57.87 -21.35
N ILE A 2 -103.05 57.59 -22.30
CA ILE A 2 -102.42 58.59 -23.19
C ILE A 2 -101.54 59.54 -22.33
N SER A 3 -100.23 59.75 -22.48
CA SER A 3 -99.24 59.49 -23.54
C SER A 3 -97.86 59.98 -23.01
N TYR A 4 -96.76 59.49 -23.61
CA TYR A 4 -95.45 60.18 -23.64
C TYR A 4 -95.57 61.59 -24.25
N PRO A 5 -94.60 62.54 -24.07
CA PRO A 5 -93.42 62.63 -24.97
C PRO A 5 -92.11 63.29 -24.45
N LEU A 6 -90.97 62.90 -25.09
CA LEU A 6 -89.84 63.69 -25.68
C LEU A 6 -89.10 64.76 -24.81
N ARG A 7 -87.77 65.01 -24.85
CA ARG A 7 -86.76 64.96 -25.94
C ARG A 7 -85.33 65.36 -25.43
N GLU A 8 -84.28 64.90 -26.15
CA GLU A 8 -82.99 65.59 -26.49
C GLU A 8 -81.96 65.98 -25.38
N TYR A 9 -80.61 65.96 -25.51
CA TYR A 9 -79.60 65.69 -26.57
C TYR A 9 -78.15 65.74 -25.95
N ILE A 10 -77.11 65.36 -26.73
CA ILE A 10 -75.63 65.62 -26.58
C ILE A 10 -74.84 64.65 -25.67
N SER A 11 -73.62 64.16 -25.97
CA SER A 11 -72.83 63.82 -27.18
C SER A 11 -71.54 63.14 -26.69
N SER A 12 -71.11 62.07 -27.38
CA SER A 12 -69.72 61.68 -27.68
C SER A 12 -68.58 62.42 -26.96
N LYS A 13 -67.81 61.72 -26.08
CA LYS A 13 -66.33 61.75 -25.97
C LYS A 13 -65.85 60.86 -24.80
N LYS A 14 -65.78 59.53 -24.93
CA LYS A 14 -65.23 58.68 -23.85
C LYS A 14 -64.66 57.31 -24.24
N ASP A 15 -64.22 57.10 -25.49
CA ASP A 15 -63.73 55.79 -25.93
C ASP A 15 -62.23 55.71 -26.25
N ASP A 16 -61.49 56.83 -26.27
CA ASP A 16 -60.07 56.83 -26.65
C ASP A 16 -59.08 56.60 -25.48
N ASP A 17 -59.46 56.89 -24.23
CA ASP A 17 -58.54 56.76 -23.07
C ASP A 17 -58.44 55.34 -22.47
N TYR A 18 -59.40 54.45 -22.79
CA TYR A 18 -59.45 53.10 -22.20
C TYR A 18 -58.57 52.09 -22.96
N HIS A 19 -58.36 52.29 -24.26
CA HIS A 19 -57.55 51.38 -25.08
C HIS A 19 -56.03 51.62 -24.94
N GLN A 20 -55.61 52.83 -24.57
CA GLN A 20 -54.19 53.18 -24.39
C GLN A 20 -53.62 52.75 -23.03
N SER A 21 -54.49 52.58 -22.03
CA SER A 21 -54.13 52.10 -20.68
C SER A 21 -54.03 50.57 -20.58
N LEU A 22 -54.87 49.80 -21.28
CA LEU A 22 -54.77 48.33 -21.30
C LEU A 22 -53.56 47.80 -22.09
N SER A 23 -53.17 48.47 -23.17
CA SER A 23 -52.02 48.07 -23.99
C SER A 23 -50.68 48.28 -23.28
N SER A 24 -50.56 49.34 -22.47
CA SER A 24 -49.36 49.62 -21.65
C SER A 24 -49.23 48.70 -20.42
N LEU A 25 -50.34 48.30 -19.78
CA LEU A 25 -50.35 47.33 -18.68
C LEU A 25 -50.03 45.89 -19.14
N ASN A 26 -50.51 45.47 -20.31
CA ASN A 26 -50.18 44.16 -20.88
C ASN A 26 -48.73 44.09 -21.41
N TYR A 27 -48.20 45.19 -21.95
CA TYR A 27 -46.80 45.25 -22.39
C TYR A 27 -45.81 45.19 -21.20
N SER A 28 -46.10 45.92 -20.12
CA SER A 28 -45.27 45.93 -18.90
C SER A 28 -45.26 44.59 -18.14
N SER A 29 -46.41 43.90 -18.08
CA SER A 29 -46.52 42.58 -17.44
C SER A 29 -45.88 41.43 -18.25
N THR A 30 -45.80 41.57 -19.58
CA THR A 30 -45.15 40.57 -20.46
C THR A 30 -43.63 40.71 -20.45
N ILE A 31 -43.11 41.95 -20.41
CA ILE A 31 -41.66 42.19 -20.27
C ILE A 31 -41.15 41.74 -18.91
N THR A 32 -41.86 42.04 -17.83
CA THR A 32 -41.47 41.59 -16.47
C THR A 32 -41.54 40.07 -16.33
N LYS A 33 -42.56 39.39 -16.90
CA LYS A 33 -42.60 37.91 -16.93
C LYS A 33 -41.46 37.30 -17.74
N ASN A 34 -41.14 37.83 -18.92
CA ASN A 34 -40.04 37.32 -19.74
C ASN A 34 -38.66 37.58 -19.09
N TYR A 35 -38.48 38.71 -18.39
CA TYR A 35 -37.25 39.02 -17.64
C TYR A 35 -37.11 38.17 -16.37
N PHE A 36 -38.22 37.86 -15.69
CA PHE A 36 -38.24 36.96 -14.54
C PHE A 36 -37.90 35.53 -14.98
N GLN A 37 -38.60 35.00 -15.99
CA GLN A 37 -38.42 33.64 -16.51
C GLN A 37 -37.01 33.41 -17.10
N SER A 38 -36.41 34.41 -17.75
CA SER A 38 -35.02 34.38 -18.24
C SER A 38 -34.00 34.25 -17.10
N ASN A 39 -34.17 35.00 -16.00
CA ASN A 39 -33.28 34.93 -14.85
C ASN A 39 -33.35 33.58 -14.10
N TYR A 40 -34.52 32.92 -14.05
CA TYR A 40 -34.64 31.57 -13.49
C TYR A 40 -33.98 30.52 -14.38
N CYS A 41 -34.15 30.60 -15.71
CA CYS A 41 -33.46 29.70 -16.65
C CYS A 41 -31.94 29.85 -16.55
N ILE A 42 -31.43 31.09 -16.50
CA ILE A 42 -30.00 31.37 -16.36
C ILE A 42 -29.46 30.85 -15.02
N ARG A 43 -30.18 31.07 -13.90
CA ARG A 43 -29.80 30.53 -12.59
C ARG A 43 -29.82 28.99 -12.56
N PHE A 44 -30.78 28.37 -13.24
CA PHE A 44 -30.85 26.90 -13.35
C PHE A 44 -29.71 26.33 -14.20
N ILE A 45 -29.31 27.02 -15.28
CA ILE A 45 -28.15 26.65 -16.08
C ILE A 45 -26.85 26.76 -15.25
N TYR A 46 -26.67 27.83 -14.49
CA TYR A 46 -25.49 27.94 -13.61
C TYR A 46 -25.48 26.89 -12.49
N PHE A 47 -26.65 26.57 -11.93
CA PHE A 47 -26.76 25.54 -10.90
C PHE A 47 -26.47 24.13 -11.44
N THR A 48 -26.98 23.81 -12.63
CA THR A 48 -26.69 22.52 -13.29
C THR A 48 -25.22 22.41 -13.70
N LEU A 49 -24.62 23.49 -14.22
CA LEU A 49 -23.18 23.53 -14.50
C LEU A 49 -22.33 23.35 -13.24
N PHE A 50 -22.74 23.95 -12.12
CA PHE A 50 -22.06 23.80 -10.83
C PHE A 50 -22.11 22.35 -10.31
N ILE A 51 -23.27 21.69 -10.41
CA ILE A 51 -23.41 20.27 -10.05
C ILE A 51 -22.53 19.38 -10.94
N ILE A 52 -22.51 19.63 -12.26
CA ILE A 52 -21.65 18.88 -13.19
C ILE A 52 -20.18 19.07 -12.82
N LEU A 53 -19.76 20.29 -12.47
CA LEU A 53 -18.38 20.58 -12.08
C LEU A 53 -18.00 19.88 -10.76
N LEU A 54 -18.91 19.82 -9.79
CA LEU A 54 -18.71 19.04 -8.56
C LEU A 54 -18.60 17.54 -8.84
N PHE A 55 -19.38 17.00 -9.78
CA PHE A 55 -19.32 15.59 -10.15
C PHE A 55 -18.01 15.26 -10.89
N ILE A 56 -17.56 16.13 -11.80
CA ILE A 56 -16.25 16.01 -12.46
C ILE A 56 -15.13 16.12 -11.42
N PHE A 57 -15.20 17.07 -10.49
CA PHE A 57 -14.18 17.21 -9.44
C PHE A 57 -14.17 16.00 -8.50
N SER A 58 -15.33 15.44 -8.14
CA SER A 58 -15.43 14.25 -7.29
C SER A 58 -14.88 12.99 -7.99
N THR A 59 -15.22 12.78 -9.27
CA THR A 59 -14.69 11.66 -10.05
C THR A 59 -13.19 11.82 -10.31
N PHE A 60 -12.71 13.02 -10.57
CA PHE A 60 -11.29 13.34 -10.69
C PHE A 60 -10.56 13.12 -9.36
N TYR A 61 -11.08 13.63 -8.24
CA TYR A 61 -10.51 13.41 -6.91
C TYR A 61 -10.47 11.91 -6.55
N SER A 62 -11.52 11.17 -6.87
CA SER A 62 -11.57 9.71 -6.67
C SER A 62 -10.57 8.98 -7.56
N TYR A 63 -10.38 9.43 -8.81
CA TYR A 63 -9.39 8.88 -9.75
C TYR A 63 -7.95 9.13 -9.26
N TYR A 64 -7.65 10.33 -8.76
CA TYR A 64 -6.35 10.66 -8.17
C TYR A 64 -6.12 10.00 -6.81
N SER A 65 -7.18 9.74 -6.05
CA SER A 65 -7.11 8.95 -4.81
C SER A 65 -6.93 7.46 -5.09
N TYR A 66 -7.32 6.98 -6.28
CA TYR A 66 -7.18 5.58 -6.70
C TYR A 66 -5.81 5.28 -7.30
N ILE A 67 -5.24 6.23 -8.05
CA ILE A 67 -3.84 6.16 -8.47
C ILE A 67 -3.00 6.65 -7.31
N ASP A 68 -2.64 5.75 -6.39
CA ASP A 68 -1.67 6.06 -5.36
C ASP A 68 -0.30 6.28 -6.05
N PRO A 69 0.21 7.52 -6.13
CA PRO A 69 1.45 7.83 -6.85
C PRO A 69 2.70 7.25 -6.16
N THR A 70 2.52 6.51 -5.07
CA THR A 70 3.58 5.96 -4.23
C THR A 70 3.93 4.50 -4.56
N CYS A 71 3.13 3.81 -5.38
CA CYS A 71 3.29 2.37 -5.59
C CYS A 71 3.75 1.99 -7.01
N PHE A 72 5.06 2.12 -7.25
CA PHE A 72 5.70 1.75 -8.51
C PHE A 72 6.16 0.28 -8.50
N ASN A 73 5.21 -0.66 -8.62
CA ASN A 73 5.50 -2.10 -8.80
C ASN A 73 6.45 -2.38 -9.98
N LYS A 74 6.22 -1.67 -11.10
CA LYS A 74 7.00 -1.79 -12.32
C LYS A 74 8.44 -1.32 -12.12
N GLU A 75 8.65 -0.23 -11.38
CA GLU A 75 9.99 0.30 -11.12
C GLU A 75 10.84 -0.68 -10.31
N CYS A 76 10.27 -1.25 -9.25
CA CYS A 76 10.92 -2.27 -8.44
C CYS A 76 11.29 -3.52 -9.29
N THR A 77 10.31 -4.02 -10.05
CA THR A 77 10.51 -5.21 -10.89
C THR A 77 11.55 -4.96 -11.98
N ASP A 78 11.44 -3.85 -12.72
CA ASP A 78 12.36 -3.50 -13.80
C ASP A 78 13.79 -3.33 -13.28
N PHE A 79 13.97 -2.70 -12.11
CA PHE A 79 15.27 -2.50 -11.48
C PHE A 79 15.95 -3.82 -11.11
N VAL A 80 15.24 -4.69 -10.37
CA VAL A 80 15.78 -5.98 -9.94
C VAL A 80 16.00 -6.92 -11.12
N CYS A 81 15.08 -6.94 -12.08
CA CYS A 81 15.25 -7.78 -13.27
C CYS A 81 16.38 -7.33 -14.17
N LYS A 82 16.66 -6.02 -14.26
CA LYS A 82 17.87 -5.53 -14.92
C LYS A 82 19.12 -6.02 -14.20
N ALA A 83 19.19 -5.87 -12.87
CA ALA A 83 20.30 -6.35 -12.05
C ALA A 83 20.57 -7.86 -12.23
N TYR A 84 19.49 -8.66 -12.27
CA TYR A 84 19.55 -10.10 -12.47
C TYR A 84 20.06 -10.46 -13.87
N SER A 85 19.56 -9.77 -14.91
CA SER A 85 20.00 -9.99 -16.30
C SER A 85 21.48 -9.63 -16.53
N GLU A 86 22.02 -8.69 -15.76
CA GLU A 86 23.44 -8.32 -15.77
C GLU A 86 24.32 -9.25 -14.90
N GLY A 87 23.73 -10.26 -14.24
CA GLY A 87 24.45 -11.18 -13.35
C GLY A 87 24.96 -10.53 -12.06
N LEU A 88 24.41 -9.39 -11.67
CA LEU A 88 24.82 -8.67 -10.46
C LEU A 88 24.22 -9.27 -9.19
N ILE A 89 23.05 -9.90 -9.30
CA ILE A 89 22.28 -10.47 -8.19
C ILE A 89 21.77 -11.87 -8.55
N GLY A 90 21.35 -12.60 -7.54
CA GLY A 90 20.73 -13.92 -7.63
C GLY A 90 19.56 -14.03 -6.65
N GLY A 91 18.92 -15.19 -6.65
CA GLY A 91 17.79 -15.46 -5.78
C GLY A 91 16.88 -16.54 -6.34
N GLN A 92 16.26 -17.32 -5.45
CA GLN A 92 15.30 -18.37 -5.82
C GLN A 92 14.08 -17.81 -6.56
N LEU A 93 13.70 -16.56 -6.27
CA LEU A 93 12.55 -15.88 -6.88
C LEU A 93 12.91 -15.19 -8.20
N CYS A 94 14.19 -14.95 -8.51
CA CYS A 94 14.58 -14.20 -9.71
C CYS A 94 14.10 -14.81 -11.03
N PRO A 95 14.20 -16.15 -11.27
CA PRO A 95 13.69 -16.75 -12.49
C PRO A 95 12.18 -16.55 -12.65
N ASP A 96 11.45 -16.69 -11.54
CA ASP A 96 9.99 -16.58 -11.51
C ASP A 96 9.49 -15.15 -11.68
N LEU A 97 10.23 -14.18 -11.12
CA LEU A 97 9.92 -12.77 -11.21
C LEU A 97 10.28 -12.17 -12.57
N CYS A 98 11.44 -12.55 -13.14
CA CYS A 98 12.03 -11.84 -14.27
C CYS A 98 11.96 -12.60 -15.60
N THR A 99 12.07 -13.93 -15.57
CA THR A 99 12.15 -14.75 -16.79
C THR A 99 10.81 -15.37 -17.13
N THR A 100 10.26 -16.21 -16.25
CA THR A 100 8.97 -16.89 -16.49
C THR A 100 7.79 -15.96 -16.23
N LYS A 101 7.97 -14.94 -15.37
CA LYS A 101 6.93 -13.99 -14.92
C LYS A 101 5.73 -14.71 -14.30
N SER A 102 5.97 -15.88 -13.70
CA SER A 102 5.00 -16.64 -12.91
C SER A 102 4.63 -15.92 -11.62
N VAL A 103 5.53 -15.07 -11.10
CA VAL A 103 5.30 -14.19 -9.95
C VAL A 103 5.32 -12.73 -10.41
N GLN A 104 4.29 -11.96 -10.05
CA GLN A 104 4.18 -10.54 -10.42
C GLN A 104 3.73 -9.69 -9.23
N LEU A 105 4.30 -8.49 -9.12
CA LEU A 105 3.90 -7.48 -8.14
C LEU A 105 2.61 -6.80 -8.62
N GLN A 106 1.47 -7.19 -8.05
CA GLN A 106 0.17 -6.66 -8.46
C GLN A 106 -0.37 -5.58 -7.51
N ASN A 107 -1.08 -6.01 -6.46
CA ASN A 107 -1.81 -5.11 -5.56
C ASN A 107 -0.85 -4.49 -4.56
N CYS A 108 -0.76 -3.16 -4.57
CA CYS A 108 -0.06 -2.43 -3.55
C CYS A 108 -0.80 -2.51 -2.22
N LEU A 109 -0.16 -3.06 -1.19
CA LEU A 109 -0.72 -3.15 0.16
C LEU A 109 -0.38 -1.92 1.02
N GLY A 110 0.51 -1.05 0.54
CA GLY A 110 0.85 0.22 1.18
C GLY A 110 2.34 0.57 1.11
N GLU A 111 2.67 1.79 1.55
CA GLU A 111 4.02 2.31 1.72
C GLU A 111 4.42 2.33 3.20
N HIS A 112 5.58 1.74 3.53
CA HIS A 112 6.20 1.89 4.85
C HIS A 112 7.20 3.05 4.81
N LYS A 113 6.77 4.20 5.33
CA LYS A 113 7.49 5.49 5.30
C LYS A 113 8.88 5.49 5.94
N GLN A 114 9.18 4.50 6.78
CA GLN A 114 10.44 4.44 7.53
C GLN A 114 11.57 3.71 6.78
N PHE A 115 11.25 2.87 5.78
CA PHE A 115 12.22 2.01 5.09
C PHE A 115 12.12 2.03 3.56
N GLU A 116 11.36 2.98 2.97
CA GLU A 116 11.03 2.99 1.53
C GLU A 116 10.60 1.61 1.03
N SER A 117 9.90 0.85 1.88
CA SER A 117 9.49 -0.52 1.59
C SER A 117 8.05 -0.54 1.10
N ARG A 118 7.84 -1.29 0.00
CA ARG A 118 6.53 -1.47 -0.64
C ARG A 118 6.13 -2.92 -0.57
N LEU A 119 4.85 -3.13 -0.28
CA LEU A 119 4.25 -4.45 -0.12
C LEU A 119 3.34 -4.76 -1.29
N PHE A 120 3.54 -5.93 -1.88
CA PHE A 120 2.72 -6.41 -3.00
C PHE A 120 2.17 -7.80 -2.72
N ASP A 121 0.93 -8.05 -3.10
CA ASP A 121 0.47 -9.43 -3.29
C ASP A 121 1.08 -10.00 -4.58
N ASP A 122 1.41 -11.29 -4.57
CA ASP A 122 1.61 -12.03 -5.80
C ASP A 122 0.30 -12.25 -6.56
N ASN A 123 0.42 -12.60 -7.83
CA ASN A 123 -0.69 -12.88 -8.73
C ASN A 123 -1.61 -14.03 -8.29
N GLU A 124 -1.13 -14.96 -7.46
CA GLU A 124 -1.96 -16.02 -6.87
C GLU A 124 -2.56 -15.65 -5.51
N GLY A 125 -2.10 -14.55 -4.90
CA GLY A 125 -2.54 -14.10 -3.58
C GLY A 125 -2.07 -15.00 -2.43
N ASN A 126 -0.99 -15.76 -2.62
CA ASN A 126 -0.44 -16.73 -1.68
C ASN A 126 0.75 -16.19 -0.86
N GLN A 127 1.39 -15.11 -1.33
CA GLN A 127 2.57 -14.52 -0.68
C GLN A 127 2.57 -13.00 -0.78
N VAL A 128 3.26 -12.37 0.17
CA VAL A 128 3.51 -10.93 0.19
C VAL A 128 4.96 -10.69 -0.21
N ILE A 129 5.16 -9.89 -1.24
CA ILE A 129 6.44 -9.51 -1.79
C ILE A 129 6.83 -8.15 -1.20
N ARG A 130 8.00 -8.10 -0.56
CA ARG A 130 8.58 -6.88 -0.02
C ARG A 130 9.66 -6.36 -0.95
N CYS A 131 9.55 -5.09 -1.32
CA CYS A 131 10.56 -4.41 -2.12
C CYS A 131 11.12 -3.21 -1.37
N TYR A 132 12.44 -3.15 -1.21
CA TYR A 132 13.16 -2.08 -0.50
C TYR A 132 14.08 -1.34 -1.45
N LEU A 133 13.69 -0.15 -1.88
CA LEU A 133 14.56 0.74 -2.64
C LEU A 133 15.16 1.74 -1.63
N LYS A 134 16.49 1.87 -1.56
CA LYS A 134 17.14 2.74 -0.55
C LYS A 134 17.22 4.20 -0.99
N HIS A 135 17.18 4.43 -2.30
CA HIS A 135 17.29 5.75 -2.90
C HIS A 135 16.33 5.84 -4.08
N PRO A 136 15.79 7.04 -4.37
CA PRO A 136 15.03 7.25 -5.59
C PRO A 136 15.89 6.92 -6.81
N LEU A 137 15.36 6.08 -7.70
CA LEU A 137 16.09 5.65 -8.89
C LEU A 137 16.32 6.85 -9.83
N SER A 138 17.58 7.05 -10.19
CA SER A 138 17.99 8.07 -11.14
C SER A 138 17.73 7.59 -12.55
N LYS A 139 16.86 8.31 -13.27
CA LYS A 139 16.61 8.03 -14.70
C LYS A 139 17.86 8.25 -15.56
N SER A 140 18.85 9.01 -15.08
CA SER A 140 20.04 9.38 -15.87
C SER A 140 21.20 8.40 -15.74
N ASP A 141 21.32 7.64 -14.65
CA ASP A 141 22.37 6.62 -14.50
C ASP A 141 21.85 5.30 -13.90
N PRO A 142 21.09 4.52 -14.70
CA PRO A 142 20.48 3.29 -14.21
C PRO A 142 21.49 2.15 -13.96
N SER A 143 22.77 2.31 -14.29
CA SER A 143 23.80 1.29 -14.05
C SER A 143 24.70 1.66 -12.88
N GLY A 144 24.94 2.96 -12.64
CA GLY A 144 25.49 3.46 -11.38
C GLY A 144 24.58 3.12 -10.19
N ASP A 145 23.27 3.32 -10.36
CA ASP A 145 22.28 3.00 -9.32
C ASP A 145 22.30 1.51 -8.92
N LEU A 146 22.43 0.61 -9.89
CA LEU A 146 22.52 -0.83 -9.65
C LEU A 146 23.73 -1.19 -8.79
N LYS A 147 24.90 -0.65 -9.16
CA LYS A 147 26.15 -0.91 -8.41
C LYS A 147 26.08 -0.32 -7.01
N GLN A 148 25.43 0.82 -6.82
CA GLN A 148 25.27 1.44 -5.51
C GLN A 148 24.32 0.64 -4.61
N HIS A 149 23.18 0.19 -5.12
CA HIS A 149 22.18 -0.56 -4.34
C HIS A 149 22.67 -1.96 -3.94
N PHE A 150 23.46 -2.60 -4.80
CA PHE A 150 24.04 -3.92 -4.57
C PHE A 150 25.54 -3.87 -4.29
N HIS A 151 26.01 -2.74 -3.76
CA HIS A 151 27.40 -2.57 -3.38
C HIS A 151 27.74 -3.49 -2.21
N PHE A 152 28.57 -4.49 -2.49
CA PHE A 152 29.25 -5.28 -1.49
C PHE A 152 30.67 -4.70 -1.32
N PRO A 153 31.13 -4.36 -0.11
CA PRO A 153 32.36 -3.58 0.11
C PRO A 153 33.66 -4.22 -0.38
N GLU A 154 33.66 -5.51 -0.70
CA GLU A 154 34.86 -6.25 -1.12
C GLU A 154 34.70 -6.78 -2.55
N ASP A 155 35.67 -6.46 -3.40
CA ASP A 155 35.69 -6.83 -4.83
C ASP A 155 35.86 -8.34 -5.05
N GLU A 156 36.37 -9.07 -4.05
CA GLU A 156 36.52 -10.52 -4.05
C GLU A 156 35.41 -11.18 -3.21
N SER A 157 34.66 -12.10 -3.83
CA SER A 157 33.61 -12.89 -3.16
C SER A 157 34.19 -14.12 -2.47
N THR A 158 35.21 -13.93 -1.64
CA THR A 158 35.65 -15.05 -0.80
C THR A 158 34.61 -15.30 0.29
N LEU A 159 34.41 -16.57 0.64
CA LEU A 159 33.49 -16.93 1.72
C LEU A 159 33.93 -16.31 3.07
N GLU A 160 35.23 -16.15 3.28
CA GLU A 160 35.83 -15.53 4.47
C GLU A 160 35.48 -14.04 4.57
N THR A 161 35.68 -13.29 3.48
CA THR A 161 35.24 -11.90 3.32
C THR A 161 33.76 -11.72 3.67
N LEU A 162 32.89 -12.56 3.09
CA LEU A 162 31.46 -12.50 3.33
C LEU A 162 31.13 -12.77 4.80
N TYR A 163 31.77 -13.77 5.39
CA TYR A 163 31.62 -14.12 6.79
C TYR A 163 31.96 -12.93 7.71
N ILE A 164 33.11 -12.30 7.50
CA ILE A 164 33.57 -11.15 8.30
C ILE A 164 32.58 -9.97 8.16
N ALA A 165 32.14 -9.67 6.94
CA ALA A 165 31.17 -8.60 6.70
C ALA A 165 29.84 -8.85 7.41
N LEU A 166 29.32 -10.09 7.32
CA LEU A 166 28.09 -10.50 8.02
C LEU A 166 28.24 -10.42 9.53
N GLN A 167 29.35 -10.93 10.07
CA GLN A 167 29.64 -10.90 11.50
C GLN A 167 29.66 -9.47 12.04
N GLN A 168 30.37 -8.57 11.37
CA GLN A 168 30.42 -7.15 11.76
C GLN A 168 29.04 -6.49 11.70
N HIS A 169 28.24 -6.80 10.67
CA HIS A 169 26.89 -6.24 10.54
C HIS A 169 25.96 -6.76 11.63
N ILE A 170 25.90 -8.07 11.84
CA ILE A 170 24.99 -8.71 12.81
C ILE A 170 25.34 -8.28 14.24
N GLN A 171 26.62 -8.23 14.60
CA GLN A 171 27.06 -7.74 15.91
C GLN A 171 26.65 -6.28 16.13
N LYS A 172 26.67 -5.46 15.09
CA LYS A 172 26.23 -4.06 15.15
C LYS A 172 24.72 -3.93 15.29
N THR A 173 23.95 -4.74 14.54
CA THR A 173 22.49 -4.60 14.43
C THR A 173 21.75 -5.30 15.57
N ILE A 174 22.07 -6.57 15.86
CA ILE A 174 21.34 -7.40 16.84
C ILE A 174 22.09 -7.52 18.18
N LYS A 175 23.39 -7.17 18.22
CA LYS A 175 24.27 -7.33 19.40
C LYS A 175 24.28 -8.75 19.96
N LEU A 176 24.20 -9.74 19.07
CA LEU A 176 24.23 -11.15 19.45
C LEU A 176 25.65 -11.53 19.93
N ASP A 177 25.75 -12.23 21.06
CA ASP A 177 27.06 -12.68 21.60
C ASP A 177 27.66 -13.81 20.76
N ASN A 178 26.82 -14.70 20.21
CA ASN A 178 27.23 -15.79 19.31
C ASN A 178 26.44 -15.74 18.00
N SER A 179 27.00 -15.07 17.00
CA SER A 179 26.41 -14.92 15.65
C SER A 179 26.75 -16.06 14.68
N ASP A 180 27.62 -16.99 15.05
CA ASP A 180 28.20 -17.94 14.09
C ASP A 180 27.14 -18.86 13.48
N THR A 181 26.22 -19.39 14.30
CA THR A 181 25.12 -20.26 13.82
C THR A 181 24.17 -19.54 12.87
N LEU A 182 23.91 -18.24 13.12
CA LEU A 182 23.07 -17.41 12.25
C LEU A 182 23.78 -17.12 10.93
N ILE A 183 25.09 -16.85 10.97
CA ILE A 183 25.89 -16.59 9.77
C ILE A 183 25.98 -17.85 8.91
N GLU A 184 26.22 -19.01 9.51
CA GLU A 184 26.20 -20.30 8.80
C GLU A 184 24.86 -20.54 8.10
N TYR A 185 23.75 -20.31 8.81
CA TYR A 185 22.41 -20.40 8.23
C TYR A 185 22.19 -19.39 7.09
N LEU A 186 22.66 -18.15 7.22
CA LEU A 186 22.57 -17.13 6.18
C LEU A 186 23.39 -17.48 4.93
N ILE A 187 24.57 -18.08 5.11
CA ILE A 187 25.41 -18.56 4.01
C ILE A 187 24.72 -19.73 3.30
N GLU A 188 24.20 -20.71 4.03
CA GLU A 188 23.44 -21.82 3.45
C GLU A 188 22.19 -21.32 2.72
N PHE A 189 21.48 -20.35 3.31
CA PHE A 189 20.31 -19.74 2.69
C PHE A 189 20.63 -19.03 1.37
N ALA A 190 21.82 -18.42 1.24
CA ALA A 190 22.24 -17.67 0.07
C ALA A 190 22.74 -18.54 -1.10
N ASP A 191 23.06 -19.81 -0.86
CA ASP A 191 23.38 -20.79 -1.91
C ASP A 191 22.10 -21.17 -2.67
N PHE A 192 21.67 -20.29 -3.59
CA PHE A 192 20.42 -20.44 -4.30
C PHE A 192 20.49 -21.53 -5.36
N ASN A 193 21.68 -21.77 -5.94
CA ASN A 193 21.90 -22.78 -6.97
C ASN A 193 22.25 -24.18 -6.38
N LYS A 194 22.49 -24.25 -5.06
CA LYS A 194 22.81 -25.46 -4.29
C LYS A 194 24.10 -26.16 -4.73
N ASP A 195 25.09 -25.37 -5.15
CA ASP A 195 26.40 -25.88 -5.57
C ASP A 195 27.44 -25.95 -4.42
N ASN A 196 27.03 -25.58 -3.19
CA ASN A 196 27.85 -25.46 -1.99
C ASN A 196 28.97 -24.41 -2.11
N LYS A 197 28.80 -23.43 -2.99
CA LYS A 197 29.68 -22.27 -3.15
C LYS A 197 28.82 -21.01 -3.17
N ILE A 198 29.44 -19.90 -2.80
CA ILE A 198 28.78 -18.59 -2.89
C ILE A 198 29.40 -17.82 -4.04
N SER A 199 28.59 -17.55 -5.05
CA SER A 199 28.96 -16.66 -6.14
C SER A 199 28.90 -15.19 -5.70
N LEU A 200 29.56 -14.30 -6.46
CA LEU A 200 29.51 -12.86 -6.19
C LEU A 200 28.08 -12.28 -6.23
N SER A 201 27.22 -12.81 -7.10
CA SER A 201 25.82 -12.39 -7.21
C SER A 201 24.99 -12.83 -6.01
N GLU A 202 25.23 -14.04 -5.48
CA GLU A 202 24.63 -14.53 -4.23
C GLU A 202 25.10 -13.72 -3.03
N ALA A 203 26.40 -13.47 -2.91
CA ALA A 203 26.97 -12.63 -1.85
C ALA A 203 26.38 -11.21 -1.85
N ARG A 204 26.28 -10.56 -3.02
CA ARG A 204 25.66 -9.24 -3.15
C ARG A 204 24.17 -9.25 -2.77
N SER A 205 23.45 -10.29 -3.15
CA SER A 205 22.03 -10.44 -2.84
C SER A 205 21.84 -10.62 -1.34
N LEU A 206 22.59 -11.53 -0.71
CA LEU A 206 22.58 -11.75 0.73
C LEU A 206 22.93 -10.47 1.48
N TRP A 207 24.00 -9.77 1.08
CA TRP A 207 24.40 -8.51 1.71
C TRP A 207 23.32 -7.43 1.59
N SER A 208 22.61 -7.38 0.46
CA SER A 208 21.49 -6.44 0.29
C SER A 208 20.32 -6.76 1.21
N LEU A 209 20.05 -8.05 1.46
CA LEU A 209 18.98 -8.54 2.32
C LEU A 209 19.29 -8.36 3.81
N VAL A 210 20.53 -8.65 4.24
CA VAL A 210 20.93 -8.55 5.65
C VAL A 210 20.91 -7.10 6.15
N GLN A 211 20.99 -6.13 5.26
CA GLN A 211 20.79 -4.72 5.61
C GLN A 211 19.32 -4.34 5.85
N ILE A 212 18.39 -5.27 5.66
CA ILE A 212 16.97 -5.10 5.94
C ILE A 212 16.68 -5.79 7.26
N ASP A 213 16.46 -4.99 8.31
CA ASP A 213 16.20 -5.48 9.67
C ASP A 213 15.09 -6.55 9.67
N GLU A 214 13.99 -6.29 8.96
CA GLU A 214 12.87 -7.24 8.86
C GLU A 214 13.29 -8.61 8.31
N PHE A 215 14.15 -8.65 7.29
CA PHE A 215 14.65 -9.92 6.74
C PHE A 215 15.47 -10.68 7.79
N VAL A 216 16.37 -9.97 8.48
CA VAL A 216 17.23 -10.55 9.51
C VAL A 216 16.41 -11.14 10.67
N TYR A 217 15.42 -10.40 11.18
CA TYR A 217 14.53 -10.92 12.22
C TYR A 217 13.66 -12.08 11.73
N THR A 218 13.21 -12.06 10.48
CA THR A 218 12.46 -13.19 9.88
C THR A 218 13.32 -14.46 9.84
N ILE A 219 14.60 -14.32 9.45
CA ILE A 219 15.56 -15.43 9.42
C ILE A 219 15.85 -15.93 10.84
N LEU A 220 16.08 -15.02 11.78
CA LEU A 220 16.39 -15.34 13.18
C LEU A 220 15.28 -16.17 13.84
N LEU A 221 14.03 -15.87 13.51
CA LEU A 221 12.85 -16.54 14.06
C LEU A 221 12.32 -17.65 13.14
N SER A 222 13.03 -18.02 12.08
CA SER A 222 12.51 -18.87 11.01
C SER A 222 12.12 -20.29 11.42
N ASP A 223 12.65 -20.77 12.55
CA ASP A 223 12.29 -22.06 13.17
C ASP A 223 10.98 -22.00 13.98
N LYS A 224 10.44 -20.79 14.21
CA LYS A 224 9.27 -20.56 15.04
C LYS A 224 7.98 -20.54 14.23
N ILE A 225 6.91 -21.07 14.81
CA ILE A 225 5.59 -21.15 14.17
C ILE A 225 5.02 -19.75 13.92
N TYR A 226 5.29 -18.80 14.80
CA TYR A 226 4.79 -17.42 14.69
C TYR A 226 5.60 -16.54 13.73
N ALA A 227 6.70 -17.03 13.17
CA ALA A 227 7.42 -16.31 12.12
C ALA A 227 6.82 -16.60 10.75
N PRO A 228 6.67 -15.60 9.89
CA PRO A 228 6.26 -15.82 8.52
C PRO A 228 7.39 -16.50 7.73
N LYS A 229 7.06 -17.55 6.99
CA LYS A 229 8.02 -18.28 6.15
C LYS A 229 8.46 -17.45 4.94
N ILE A 230 9.77 -17.38 4.69
CA ILE A 230 10.33 -16.82 3.46
C ILE A 230 10.10 -17.81 2.31
N ARG A 231 9.50 -17.34 1.22
CA ARG A 231 9.19 -18.12 0.02
C ARG A 231 10.27 -18.04 -1.04
N GLY A 232 11.03 -16.95 -1.06
CA GLY A 232 12.12 -16.75 -1.99
C GLY A 232 12.61 -15.32 -1.97
N THR A 233 13.75 -15.09 -2.61
CA THR A 233 14.41 -13.78 -2.68
C THR A 233 14.85 -13.48 -4.11
N CYS A 234 15.03 -12.20 -4.42
CA CYS A 234 15.69 -11.75 -5.64
C CYS A 234 16.38 -10.40 -5.40
N GLY A 235 17.70 -10.40 -5.25
CA GLY A 235 18.42 -9.22 -4.79
C GLY A 235 17.90 -8.78 -3.40
N HIS A 236 17.39 -7.55 -3.30
CA HIS A 236 16.82 -7.00 -2.06
C HIS A 236 15.30 -7.22 -1.94
N ILE A 237 14.68 -7.89 -2.92
CA ILE A 237 13.29 -8.34 -2.82
C ILE A 237 13.26 -9.66 -2.07
N PHE A 238 12.33 -9.80 -1.13
CA PHE A 238 11.99 -11.10 -0.57
C PHE A 238 10.48 -11.27 -0.44
N ALA A 239 10.02 -12.49 -0.69
CA ALA A 239 8.64 -12.88 -0.54
C ALA A 239 8.47 -13.68 0.75
N ILE A 240 7.42 -13.36 1.49
CA ILE A 240 7.00 -14.10 2.69
C ILE A 240 5.62 -14.68 2.48
N GLU A 241 5.28 -15.71 3.24
CA GLU A 241 3.91 -16.24 3.23
C GLU A 241 2.89 -15.15 3.56
N LYS A 242 1.71 -15.23 2.93
CA LYS A 242 0.65 -14.28 3.19
C LYS A 242 0.08 -14.48 4.59
N VAL A 243 0.14 -13.43 5.39
CA VAL A 243 -0.52 -13.34 6.68
C VAL A 243 -1.88 -12.67 6.48
N ILE A 244 -2.95 -13.38 6.80
CA ILE A 244 -4.32 -12.93 6.70
C ILE A 244 -4.61 -12.01 7.91
N ASN A 245 -5.15 -10.82 7.63
CA ASN A 245 -5.68 -9.86 8.59
C ASN A 245 -4.67 -9.28 9.62
N SER A 246 -4.21 -8.05 9.38
CA SER A 246 -3.47 -7.21 10.34
C SER A 246 -4.34 -6.61 11.45
N ASN A 247 -5.65 -6.86 11.42
CA ASN A 247 -6.57 -6.49 12.49
C ASN A 247 -6.98 -7.78 13.20
N LEU A 248 -6.23 -8.14 14.24
CA LEU A 248 -6.66 -9.20 15.14
C LEU A 248 -8.12 -8.91 15.60
N PRO A 249 -8.94 -9.93 15.82
CA PRO A 249 -10.39 -9.85 16.09
C PRO A 249 -10.76 -9.11 17.41
N PHE A 250 -9.81 -8.43 18.04
CA PHE A 250 -9.92 -7.70 19.30
C PHE A 250 -10.01 -6.18 19.12
N ASP A 251 -9.90 -5.67 17.88
CA ASP A 251 -10.16 -4.25 17.61
C ASP A 251 -11.66 -4.00 17.49
N ASP A 252 -12.25 -3.47 18.57
CA ASP A 252 -13.68 -3.14 18.72
C ASP A 252 -14.23 -2.17 17.66
N LYS A 253 -13.37 -1.64 16.77
CA LYS A 253 -13.78 -0.69 15.71
C LYS A 253 -14.26 -1.34 14.41
N GLN A 254 -14.28 -2.68 14.29
CA GLN A 254 -14.78 -3.36 13.09
C GLN A 254 -16.15 -4.03 13.28
N GLU A 255 -17.20 -3.22 13.17
CA GLU A 255 -18.59 -3.66 12.94
C GLU A 255 -18.83 -4.26 11.54
N LEU A 256 -17.78 -4.46 10.72
CA LEU A 256 -17.89 -4.82 9.30
C LEU A 256 -17.63 -6.29 8.96
N TYR A 257 -17.21 -7.14 9.90
CA TYR A 257 -17.19 -8.57 9.63
C TYR A 257 -18.61 -9.13 9.70
N SER A 258 -19.01 -9.82 8.63
CA SER A 258 -20.17 -10.70 8.74
C SER A 258 -19.92 -11.69 9.88
N SER A 259 -20.95 -12.05 10.65
CA SER A 259 -20.80 -12.95 11.82
C SER A 259 -20.08 -14.28 11.51
N SER A 260 -19.98 -14.66 10.23
CA SER A 260 -19.30 -15.84 9.72
C SER A 260 -17.77 -15.72 9.61
N GLU A 261 -17.20 -14.50 9.59
CA GLU A 261 -15.76 -14.27 9.42
C GLU A 261 -15.02 -14.08 10.75
N ARG A 262 -15.75 -14.01 11.87
CA ARG A 262 -15.12 -13.93 13.19
C ARG A 262 -14.54 -15.28 13.60
N PRO A 263 -13.26 -15.35 14.02
CA PRO A 263 -12.71 -16.56 14.58
C PRO A 263 -13.57 -17.05 15.76
N ASN A 264 -13.83 -18.35 15.82
CA ASN A 264 -14.49 -18.99 16.95
C ASN A 264 -13.61 -18.95 18.21
N TRP A 265 -14.15 -19.35 19.36
CA TRP A 265 -13.42 -19.30 20.64
C TRP A 265 -12.08 -20.05 20.58
N PHE A 266 -12.04 -21.26 20.03
CA PHE A 266 -10.81 -22.05 19.93
C PHE A 266 -9.76 -21.38 19.05
N GLN A 267 -10.18 -20.79 17.93
CA GLN A 267 -9.30 -20.01 17.07
C GLN A 267 -8.74 -18.78 17.79
N ARG A 268 -9.55 -18.06 18.56
CA ARG A 268 -9.07 -16.91 19.37
C ARG A 268 -8.07 -17.34 20.45
N VAL A 269 -8.29 -18.50 21.09
CA VAL A 269 -7.36 -19.06 22.08
C VAL A 269 -6.04 -19.43 21.41
N ARG A 270 -6.07 -20.09 20.24
CA ARG A 270 -4.86 -20.42 19.47
C ARG A 270 -4.05 -19.18 19.12
N LEU A 271 -4.70 -18.12 18.63
CA LEU A 271 -4.06 -16.84 18.36
C LEU A 271 -3.40 -16.25 19.61
N ALA A 272 -4.11 -16.24 20.74
CA ALA A 272 -3.57 -15.72 21.99
C ALA A 272 -2.35 -16.52 22.47
N ILE A 273 -2.38 -17.84 22.35
CA ILE A 273 -1.25 -18.72 22.68
C ILE A 273 -0.04 -18.36 21.83
N GLY A 274 -0.18 -18.29 20.50
CA GLY A 274 0.94 -17.96 19.61
C GLY A 274 1.57 -16.58 19.88
N ILE A 275 0.74 -15.59 20.25
CA ILE A 275 1.24 -14.26 20.67
C ILE A 275 2.02 -14.36 21.99
N ILE A 276 1.52 -15.11 22.97
CA ILE A 276 2.20 -15.31 24.25
C ILE A 276 3.52 -16.07 24.07
N GLU A 277 3.51 -17.13 23.25
CA GLU A 277 4.72 -17.89 22.90
C GLU A 277 5.78 -16.99 22.30
N PHE A 278 5.40 -16.12 21.36
CA PHE A 278 6.30 -15.14 20.79
C PHE A 278 6.92 -14.20 21.84
N PHE A 279 6.12 -13.61 22.74
CA PHE A 279 6.67 -12.75 23.80
C PHE A 279 7.55 -13.53 24.78
N SER A 280 7.18 -14.77 25.09
CA SER A 280 7.98 -15.63 25.95
C SER A 280 9.35 -15.93 25.34
N ASP A 281 9.39 -16.29 24.06
CA ASP A 281 10.60 -16.67 23.34
C ASP A 281 11.51 -15.47 23.03
N THR A 282 10.93 -14.31 22.67
CA THR A 282 11.70 -13.06 22.47
C THR A 282 12.30 -12.53 23.78
N TRP A 283 11.60 -12.74 24.90
CA TRP A 283 12.10 -12.39 26.23
C TRP A 283 13.18 -13.37 26.73
N HIS A 284 13.09 -14.67 26.44
CA HIS A 284 14.08 -15.66 26.86
C HIS A 284 15.00 -16.10 25.71
N TYR A 285 15.30 -15.19 24.78
CA TYR A 285 15.99 -15.57 23.55
C TYR A 285 17.33 -16.27 23.86
N GLN A 286 17.41 -17.54 23.43
CA GLN A 286 18.57 -18.43 23.56
C GLN A 286 19.03 -18.70 25.01
N ASP A 287 18.16 -18.54 26.01
CA ASP A 287 18.50 -18.70 27.44
C ASP A 287 19.69 -17.82 27.89
N THR A 288 19.91 -16.70 27.19
CA THR A 288 20.95 -15.72 27.50
C THR A 288 20.34 -14.46 28.14
N ASP A 289 21.17 -13.59 28.73
CA ASP A 289 20.75 -12.24 29.18
C ASP A 289 20.44 -11.29 28.00
N GLN A 290 20.37 -11.81 26.77
CA GLN A 290 20.07 -11.05 25.55
C GLN A 290 18.57 -11.12 25.25
N HIS A 291 17.94 -9.95 25.16
CA HIS A 291 16.51 -9.83 24.91
C HIS A 291 16.28 -9.20 23.53
N LEU A 292 15.37 -9.78 22.74
CA LEU A 292 14.88 -9.15 21.52
C LEU A 292 13.73 -8.21 21.87
N TYR A 293 13.97 -6.90 21.79
CA TYR A 293 12.96 -5.91 22.17
C TYR A 293 12.12 -5.50 20.96
N LEU A 294 10.79 -5.63 21.11
CA LEU A 294 9.86 -4.89 20.27
C LEU A 294 9.69 -3.49 20.84
N CYS A 295 10.07 -2.48 20.07
CA CYS A 295 9.93 -1.08 20.48
C CYS A 295 8.46 -0.68 20.68
N GLN A 296 7.54 -1.25 19.90
CA GLN A 296 6.10 -1.00 19.99
C GLN A 296 5.31 -2.24 19.59
N PRO A 297 5.10 -3.22 20.48
CA PRO A 297 4.19 -4.31 20.20
C PRO A 297 2.76 -3.76 20.18
N LEU A 298 2.23 -3.51 18.99
CA LEU A 298 0.81 -3.30 18.83
C LEU A 298 0.17 -4.62 18.42
N ILE A 299 -1.09 -4.84 18.81
CA ILE A 299 -1.92 -5.95 18.31
C ILE A 299 -1.91 -5.99 16.77
N LYS A 300 -1.79 -4.83 16.12
CA LYS A 300 -1.66 -4.71 14.65
C LYS A 300 -0.36 -5.28 14.06
N SER A 301 0.65 -5.54 14.89
CA SER A 301 1.93 -6.16 14.50
C SER A 301 1.81 -7.69 14.37
N PHE A 302 0.61 -8.23 14.56
CA PHE A 302 0.32 -9.64 14.38
C PHE A 302 -0.86 -9.80 13.42
N GLY A 303 -0.80 -10.85 12.61
CA GLY A 303 -1.95 -11.39 11.92
C GLY A 303 -2.00 -12.90 12.11
N TYR A 304 -2.65 -13.61 11.20
CA TYR A 304 -2.73 -15.07 11.28
C TYR A 304 -2.79 -15.74 9.92
N ASP A 305 -2.44 -17.02 9.87
CA ASP A 305 -2.61 -17.81 8.66
C ASP A 305 -4.01 -18.47 8.57
N LYS A 306 -4.25 -19.25 7.52
CA LYS A 306 -5.50 -19.99 7.31
C LYS A 306 -5.86 -20.96 8.44
N ASP A 307 -4.88 -21.37 9.25
CA ASP A 307 -5.02 -22.34 10.34
C ASP A 307 -5.18 -21.63 11.72
N TYR A 308 -5.29 -20.30 11.70
CA TYR A 308 -5.36 -19.41 12.86
C TYR A 308 -4.13 -19.51 13.77
N GLU A 309 -2.97 -19.80 13.19
CA GLU A 309 -1.70 -19.62 13.88
C GLU A 309 -1.31 -18.14 13.82
N ALA A 310 -0.95 -17.56 14.97
CA ALA A 310 -0.54 -16.16 15.04
C ALA A 310 0.78 -15.97 14.29
N LYS A 311 0.88 -14.91 13.49
CA LYS A 311 2.08 -14.57 12.71
C LYS A 311 2.49 -13.14 13.00
N VAL A 312 3.76 -12.94 13.30
CA VAL A 312 4.32 -11.60 13.49
C VAL A 312 4.47 -10.94 12.13
N ILE A 313 3.84 -9.79 11.96
CA ILE A 313 4.01 -8.92 10.81
C ILE A 313 5.11 -7.94 11.23
N LEU A 314 6.34 -8.22 10.80
CA LEU A 314 7.57 -7.53 11.20
C LEU A 314 7.71 -6.14 10.55
N THR A 315 6.63 -5.37 10.52
CA THR A 315 6.53 -4.20 9.65
C THR A 315 7.18 -2.92 10.17
N ASP A 316 7.44 -2.74 11.47
CA ASP A 316 8.01 -1.47 11.98
C ASP A 316 8.68 -1.54 13.38
N SER A 317 8.99 -2.71 13.95
CA SER A 317 9.01 -2.81 15.44
C SER A 317 10.28 -3.30 16.14
N PHE A 318 11.33 -3.72 15.45
CA PHE A 318 12.53 -4.25 16.13
C PHE A 318 13.72 -3.29 16.06
N ARG A 319 14.41 -3.12 17.19
CA ARG A 319 15.70 -2.41 17.32
C ARG A 319 16.58 -3.07 18.36
#